data_AF-A0A8T2WMY6-F1
#
_entry.id   AF-A0A8T2WMY6-F1
#
_cell.length_a   1.000
_cell.length_b   1.000
_cell.length_c   1.000
_cell.angle_alpha   90.00
_cell.angle_beta   90.00
_cell.angle_gamma   90.00
#
_symmetry.space_group_name_H-M   'P 1'
#
loop_
_entity.id
_entity.type
_entity.pdbx_description
1 polymer ?
#
loop_
_entity_poly.entity_id
_entity_poly.type
_entity_poly.pdbx_seq_one_letter_code
_entity_poly.pdbx_strand_id
1 'polypeptide(L)'
;MDGDEYVNHSLITMYARCGETGFARKMFDEMGERDLVSWNSMISGYSTMGFAKEAIGLFMEMSSQMTLVSVLGACGDLDLGRWVEGLVLEKKMEVNSYVGSALIDMYGKCGDLISAGRVFDSMPNKDVITWNAIITG
;
A
#
# COMPACT_ATOMS: atom_id res chain seq x y z
N MET A 1 19.51 -4.05 1.35
CA MET A 1 18.47 -4.36 0.35
C MET A 1 17.93 -3.08 -0.31
N ASP A 2 18.35 -1.89 0.13
CA ASP A 2 17.97 -0.56 -0.39
C ASP A 2 18.38 -0.26 -1.84
N GLY A 3 19.28 -1.06 -2.43
CA GLY A 3 19.75 -0.85 -3.79
C GLY A 3 18.66 -1.05 -4.84
N ASP A 4 17.80 -2.05 -4.66
CA ASP A 4 16.76 -2.37 -5.64
C ASP A 4 15.58 -1.40 -5.60
N GLU A 5 15.19 -0.89 -4.41
CA GLU A 5 14.14 0.13 -4.29
C GLU A 5 14.52 1.47 -4.92
N TYR A 6 15.75 1.94 -4.67
CA TYR A 6 16.25 3.17 -5.31
C TYR A 6 16.40 3.02 -6.82
N VAL A 7 16.87 1.86 -7.28
CA VAL A 7 16.99 1.56 -8.71
C VAL A 7 15.62 1.48 -9.36
N ASN A 8 14.63 0.81 -8.75
CA ASN A 8 13.25 0.74 -9.23
C ASN A 8 12.61 2.13 -9.27
N HIS A 9 12.79 2.95 -8.23
CA HIS A 9 12.28 4.32 -8.17
C HIS A 9 12.87 5.20 -9.29
N SER A 10 14.19 5.12 -9.47
CA SER A 10 14.93 5.87 -10.50
C SER A 10 14.51 5.45 -11.90
N LEU A 11 14.32 4.14 -12.12
CA LEU A 11 13.91 3.59 -13.40
C LEU A 11 12.44 3.91 -13.70
N ILE A 12 11.52 3.80 -12.74
CA ILE A 12 10.10 4.20 -12.92
C ILE A 12 10.04 5.67 -13.32
N THR A 13 10.76 6.54 -12.59
CA THR A 13 10.80 7.97 -12.89
C THR A 13 11.42 8.25 -14.26
N MET A 14 12.40 7.46 -14.70
CA MET A 14 13.03 7.60 -16.02
C MET A 14 12.12 7.13 -17.15
N TYR A 15 11.53 5.93 -17.07
CA TYR A 15 10.61 5.40 -18.08
C TYR A 15 9.31 6.21 -18.17
N ALA A 16 8.80 6.68 -17.03
CA ALA A 16 7.67 7.60 -16.95
C ALA A 16 7.95 8.97 -17.57
N ARG A 17 9.22 9.38 -17.73
CA ARG A 17 9.60 10.62 -18.42
C ARG A 17 9.97 10.41 -19.89
N CYS A 18 10.26 9.18 -20.31
CA CYS A 18 10.74 8.84 -21.65
C CYS A 18 9.66 8.39 -22.65
N GLY A 19 8.37 8.35 -22.28
CA GLY A 19 7.29 7.91 -23.19
C GLY A 19 6.93 6.43 -23.07
N GLU A 20 7.70 5.65 -22.33
CA GLU A 20 7.58 4.20 -22.15
C GLU A 20 6.71 3.88 -20.91
N THR A 21 5.50 4.46 -20.84
CA THR A 21 4.58 4.26 -19.70
C THR A 21 4.17 2.81 -19.50
N GLY A 22 4.20 1.99 -20.55
CA GLY A 22 3.94 0.55 -20.45
C GLY A 22 4.98 -0.18 -19.60
N PHE A 23 6.27 0.15 -19.78
CA PHE A 23 7.34 -0.46 -18.98
C PHE A 23 7.36 0.08 -17.56
N ALA A 24 7.16 1.39 -17.38
CA ALA A 24 7.02 1.99 -16.06
C ALA A 24 5.84 1.37 -15.27
N ARG A 25 4.70 1.17 -15.93
CA ARG A 25 3.53 0.51 -15.33
C ARG A 25 3.82 -0.93 -14.97
N LYS A 26 4.47 -1.68 -15.85
CA LYS A 26 4.84 -3.07 -15.57
C LYS A 26 5.74 -3.17 -14.34
N MET A 27 6.79 -2.35 -14.27
CA MET A 27 7.66 -2.35 -13.09
C MET A 27 6.90 -1.93 -11.83
N PHE A 28 6.05 -0.90 -11.92
CA PHE A 28 5.21 -0.46 -10.81
C PHE A 28 4.28 -1.59 -10.33
N ASP A 29 3.71 -2.38 -11.24
CA ASP A 29 2.87 -3.53 -10.91
C ASP A 29 3.67 -4.66 -10.26
N GLU A 30 4.91 -4.87 -10.70
CA GLU A 30 5.85 -5.86 -10.16
C GLU A 30 6.52 -5.42 -8.84
N MET A 31 6.36 -4.17 -8.40
CA MET A 31 6.85 -3.72 -7.10
C MET A 31 6.12 -4.47 -5.98
N GLY A 32 6.88 -5.16 -5.13
CA GLY A 32 6.32 -5.85 -3.97
C GLY A 32 5.73 -4.90 -2.92
N GLU A 33 6.19 -3.65 -2.88
CA GLU A 33 5.61 -2.57 -2.09
C GLU A 33 5.68 -1.25 -2.87
N ARG A 34 4.60 -0.46 -2.79
CA ARG A 34 4.49 0.85 -3.44
C ARG A 34 4.33 1.93 -2.37
N ASP A 35 5.33 2.78 -2.23
CA ASP A 35 5.30 3.96 -1.37
C ASP A 35 4.70 5.19 -2.06
N LEU A 36 4.45 6.26 -1.30
CA LEU A 36 3.89 7.50 -1.86
C LEU A 36 4.75 8.06 -3.00
N VAL A 37 6.07 7.83 -2.99
CA VAL A 37 6.97 8.35 -4.02
C VAL A 37 6.76 7.61 -5.34
N SER A 38 6.66 6.28 -5.32
CA SER A 38 6.35 5.47 -6.51
C SER A 38 4.96 5.79 -7.10
N TRP A 39 3.93 5.96 -6.26
CA TRP A 39 2.60 6.40 -6.70
C TRP A 39 2.66 7.78 -7.38
N ASN A 40 3.32 8.75 -6.74
CA ASN A 40 3.44 10.10 -7.28
C ASN A 40 4.24 10.13 -8.58
N SER A 41 5.32 9.33 -8.69
CA SER A 41 6.09 9.20 -9.94
C SER A 41 5.24 8.66 -11.08
N MET A 42 4.41 7.64 -10.84
CA MET A 42 3.51 7.09 -11.88
C MET A 42 2.39 8.05 -12.25
N ILE A 43 1.75 8.70 -11.28
CA ILE A 43 0.69 9.69 -11.52
C ILE A 43 1.23 10.87 -12.31
N SER A 44 2.42 11.37 -11.95
CA SER A 44 3.11 12.44 -12.68
C SER A 44 3.49 12.00 -14.11
N GLY A 45 3.98 10.77 -14.27
CA GLY A 45 4.25 10.16 -15.57
C GLY A 45 3.04 10.17 -16.50
N TYR A 46 1.90 9.65 -16.02
CA TYR A 46 0.66 9.68 -16.80
C TYR A 46 0.15 11.09 -17.07
N SER A 47 0.27 12.00 -16.09
CA SER A 47 -0.16 13.39 -16.23
C SER A 47 0.62 14.15 -17.30
N THR A 48 1.94 13.98 -17.34
CA THR A 48 2.81 14.66 -18.32
C THR A 48 2.59 14.17 -19.76
N MET A 49 2.06 12.96 -19.93
CA MET A 49 1.73 12.38 -21.24
C MET A 49 0.27 12.55 -21.66
N GLY A 50 -0.56 13.18 -20.84
CA GLY A 50 -1.98 13.39 -21.15
C GLY A 50 -2.88 12.18 -20.88
N PHE A 51 -2.38 11.14 -20.20
CA PHE A 51 -3.14 9.97 -19.75
C PHE A 51 -3.90 10.28 -18.45
N ALA A 52 -4.80 11.27 -18.52
CA ALA A 52 -5.48 11.80 -17.34
C ALA A 52 -6.37 10.76 -16.63
N LYS A 53 -6.98 9.83 -17.38
CA LYS A 53 -7.85 8.80 -16.79
C LYS A 53 -7.05 7.80 -15.95
N GLU A 54 -5.89 7.41 -16.46
CA GLU A 54 -4.95 6.50 -15.82
C GLU A 54 -4.33 7.15 -14.58
N ALA A 55 -3.95 8.43 -14.66
CA ALA A 55 -3.48 9.22 -13.53
C ALA A 55 -4.53 9.31 -12.41
N ILE A 56 -5.78 9.61 -12.76
CA ILE A 56 -6.91 9.68 -11.80
C ILE A 56 -7.18 8.28 -11.20
N GLY A 57 -7.15 7.23 -12.02
CA GLY A 57 -7.33 5.85 -11.56
C GLY A 57 -6.32 5.46 -10.48
N LEU A 58 -5.02 5.70 -10.74
CA LEU A 58 -3.96 5.45 -9.75
C LEU A 58 -4.12 6.30 -8.48
N PHE A 59 -4.51 7.57 -8.62
CA PHE A 59 -4.75 8.43 -7.45
C PHE A 59 -5.91 7.90 -6.58
N MET A 60 -7.00 7.45 -7.21
CA MET A 60 -8.15 6.89 -6.48
C MET A 60 -7.78 5.60 -5.74
N GLU A 61 -6.93 4.77 -6.34
CA GLU A 61 -6.42 3.56 -5.70
C GLU A 61 -5.54 3.89 -4.48
N MET A 62 -4.55 4.77 -4.64
CA MET A 62 -3.68 5.23 -3.56
C MET A 62 -4.48 5.87 -2.41
N SER A 63 -5.39 6.80 -2.74
CA SER A 63 -6.19 7.54 -1.74
C SER A 63 -7.12 6.61 -0.96
N SER A 64 -7.64 5.56 -1.59
CA SER A 64 -8.45 4.55 -0.90
C SER A 64 -7.63 3.81 0.16
N GLN A 65 -6.38 3.43 -0.15
CA GLN A 65 -5.48 2.78 0.82
C GLN A 65 -5.12 3.71 1.98
N MET A 66 -4.76 4.97 1.69
CA MET A 66 -4.41 5.96 2.72
C MET A 66 -5.60 6.30 3.64
N THR A 67 -6.80 6.40 3.08
CA THR A 67 -8.02 6.62 3.85
C THR A 67 -8.28 5.45 4.79
N LEU A 68 -8.11 4.22 4.30
CA LEU A 68 -8.29 3.00 5.09
C LEU A 68 -7.31 2.93 6.27
N VAL A 69 -6.03 3.21 6.04
CA VAL A 69 -5.00 3.29 7.09
C VAL A 69 -5.37 4.34 8.15
N SER A 70 -5.83 5.51 7.70
CA SER A 70 -6.24 6.59 8.61
C SER A 70 -7.47 6.22 9.45
N VAL A 71 -8.45 5.55 8.84
CA VAL A 71 -9.64 5.05 9.54
C VAL A 71 -9.23 4.00 10.57
N LEU A 72 -8.44 2.99 10.18
CA LEU A 72 -7.96 1.94 11.09
C LEU A 72 -7.17 2.50 12.28
N GLY A 73 -6.29 3.48 12.04
CA GLY A 73 -5.53 4.12 13.11
C GLY A 73 -6.41 4.86 14.14
N ALA A 74 -7.58 5.32 13.73
CA ALA A 74 -8.59 5.93 14.60
C ALA A 74 -9.53 4.92 15.26
N CYS A 75 -9.58 3.68 14.77
CA CYS A 75 -10.42 2.62 15.32
C CYS A 75 -9.79 2.04 16.58
N GLY A 76 -10.56 2.01 17.68
CA GLY A 76 -10.31 1.18 18.86
C GLY A 76 -11.44 0.16 19.05
N ASP A 77 -12.12 -0.20 17.97
CA ASP A 77 -13.31 -1.06 17.96
C ASP A 77 -13.11 -2.22 16.99
N LEU A 78 -13.22 -3.45 17.52
CA LEU A 78 -13.05 -4.70 16.78
C LEU A 78 -14.07 -4.88 15.66
N ASP A 79 -15.32 -4.47 15.87
CA ASP A 79 -16.38 -4.67 14.88
C ASP A 79 -16.14 -3.80 13.65
N LEU A 80 -15.67 -2.58 13.87
CA LEU A 80 -15.26 -1.67 12.81
C LEU A 80 -14.00 -2.17 12.10
N GLY A 81 -13.01 -2.65 12.86
CA GLY A 81 -11.79 -3.25 12.31
C GLY A 81 -12.05 -4.43 11.38
N ARG A 82 -12.93 -5.36 11.79
CA ARG A 82 -13.36 -6.51 10.98
C ARG A 82 -14.14 -6.09 9.76
N TRP A 83 -15.00 -5.07 9.88
CA TRP A 83 -15.72 -4.51 8.73
C TRP A 83 -14.76 -3.93 7.69
N VAL A 84 -13.74 -3.18 8.13
CA VAL A 84 -12.71 -2.62 7.25
C VAL A 84 -11.89 -3.73 6.59
N GLU A 85 -11.48 -4.77 7.33
CA GLU A 85 -10.79 -5.93 6.75
C GLU A 85 -11.66 -6.65 5.70
N GLY A 86 -12.97 -6.78 5.96
CA GLY A 86 -13.93 -7.29 4.99
C GLY A 86 -14.01 -6.44 3.72
N LEU A 87 -13.98 -5.12 3.86
CA LEU A 87 -13.97 -4.18 2.74
C LEU A 87 -12.71 -4.32 1.87
N VAL A 88 -11.54 -4.54 2.50
CA VAL A 88 -10.26 -4.81 1.80
C VAL A 88 -10.39 -6.07 0.94
N LEU A 89 -10.93 -7.15 1.51
CA LEU A 89 -11.12 -8.42 0.81
C LEU A 89 -12.15 -8.32 -0.32
N GLU A 90 -13.29 -7.66 -0.08
CA GLU A 90 -14.36 -7.47 -1.08
C GLU A 90 -13.86 -6.67 -2.29
N LYS A 91 -13.12 -5.59 -2.04
CA LYS A 91 -12.56 -4.72 -3.08
C LYS A 91 -11.29 -5.28 -3.72
N LYS A 92 -10.81 -6.45 -3.28
CA LYS A 92 -9.54 -7.05 -3.71
C LYS A 92 -8.38 -6.05 -3.62
N MET A 93 -8.39 -5.24 -2.56
CA MET A 93 -7.34 -4.26 -2.33
C MET A 93 -6.06 -5.00 -1.95
N GLU A 94 -4.95 -4.56 -2.52
CA GLU A 94 -3.63 -5.08 -2.19
C GLU A 94 -3.27 -4.70 -0.73
N VAL A 95 -2.93 -5.70 0.08
CA VAL A 95 -2.47 -5.48 1.47
C VAL A 95 -0.96 -5.30 1.44
N ASN A 96 -0.53 -4.04 1.32
CA ASN A 96 0.87 -3.65 1.48
C ASN A 96 1.23 -3.43 2.96
N SER A 97 2.50 -3.12 3.23
CA SER A 97 2.98 -2.91 4.60
C SER A 97 2.26 -1.78 5.35
N TYR A 98 1.75 -0.76 4.67
CA TYR A 98 0.95 0.30 5.30
C TYR A 98 -0.40 -0.22 5.80
N VAL A 99 -1.18 -0.86 4.91
CA VAL A 99 -2.50 -1.40 5.25
C VAL A 99 -2.39 -2.53 6.26
N GLY A 100 -1.43 -3.44 6.05
CA GLY A 100 -1.19 -4.56 6.96
C GLY A 100 -0.76 -4.10 8.35
N SER A 101 0.18 -3.16 8.45
CA SER A 101 0.59 -2.61 9.75
C SER A 101 -0.57 -1.89 10.46
N ALA A 102 -1.43 -1.17 9.73
CA ALA A 102 -2.59 -0.51 10.31
C ALA A 102 -3.63 -1.51 10.85
N LEU A 103 -3.84 -2.63 10.16
CA LEU A 103 -4.71 -3.71 10.63
C LEU A 103 -4.12 -4.40 11.88
N ILE A 104 -2.81 -4.68 11.87
CA ILE A 104 -2.11 -5.28 13.02
C ILE A 104 -2.20 -4.37 14.25
N ASP A 105 -1.88 -3.09 14.09
CA ASP A 105 -1.95 -2.10 15.18
C ASP A 105 -3.37 -1.94 15.73
N MET A 106 -4.39 -1.91 14.86
CA MET A 106 -5.79 -1.84 15.28
C MET A 106 -6.21 -3.07 16.08
N TYR A 107 -5.89 -4.28 15.60
CA TYR A 107 -6.20 -5.52 16.32
C TYR A 107 -5.44 -5.63 17.65
N GLY A 108 -4.17 -5.19 17.68
CA GLY A 108 -3.35 -5.12 18.88
C GLY A 108 -3.97 -4.20 19.94
N LYS A 109 -4.33 -2.96 19.57
CA LYS A 109 -5.03 -2.01 20.45
C LYS A 109 -6.32 -2.57 21.06
N CYS A 110 -6.98 -3.48 20.35
CA CYS A 110 -8.19 -4.14 20.81
C CYS A 110 -7.94 -5.43 21.62
N GLY A 111 -6.69 -5.86 21.76
CA GLY A 111 -6.29 -7.09 22.45
C GLY A 111 -6.52 -8.37 21.66
N ASP A 112 -6.90 -8.31 20.39
CA ASP A 112 -7.11 -9.48 19.52
C ASP A 112 -5.82 -9.86 18.78
N LEU A 113 -4.84 -10.33 19.55
CA LEU A 113 -3.53 -10.72 19.05
C LEU A 113 -3.58 -11.89 18.07
N ILE A 114 -4.63 -12.70 18.10
CA ILE A 114 -4.84 -13.81 17.14
C ILE A 114 -5.13 -13.23 15.76
N SER A 115 -6.04 -12.27 15.67
CA SER A 115 -6.34 -11.57 14.42
C SER A 115 -5.14 -10.78 13.92
N ALA A 116 -4.40 -10.09 14.81
CA ALA A 116 -3.17 -9.39 14.46
C ALA A 116 -2.11 -10.34 13.86
N GLY A 117 -1.88 -11.50 14.49
CA GLY A 117 -0.98 -12.54 13.98
C GLY A 117 -1.42 -13.11 12.64
N ARG A 118 -2.73 -13.35 12.46
CA ARG A 118 -3.30 -13.82 11.18
C ARG A 118 -3.03 -12.84 10.05
N VAL A 119 -3.26 -11.55 10.28
CA VAL A 119 -2.99 -10.51 9.29
C VAL A 119 -1.51 -10.53 8.94
N PHE A 120 -0.63 -10.45 9.95
CA PHE A 120 0.82 -10.50 9.76
C PHE A 120 1.26 -11.71 8.93
N ASP A 121 0.82 -12.93 9.29
CA ASP A 121 1.18 -14.16 8.59
C ASP A 121 0.73 -14.15 7.13
N SER A 122 -0.45 -13.60 6.84
CA SER A 122 -1.01 -13.51 5.48
C SER A 122 -0.29 -12.52 4.56
N MET A 123 0.53 -11.61 5.10
CA MET A 123 1.21 -10.59 4.29
C MET A 123 2.33 -11.19 3.44
N PRO A 124 2.38 -10.90 2.13
CA PRO A 124 3.40 -11.43 1.22
C PRO A 124 4.79 -10.85 1.51
N ASN A 125 4.85 -9.59 1.92
CA ASN A 125 6.07 -8.87 2.31
C ASN A 125 5.90 -8.37 3.75
N LYS A 126 6.97 -8.51 4.54
CA LYS A 126 7.03 -8.09 5.95
C LYS A 126 8.28 -7.24 6.12
N ASP A 127 8.08 -5.96 6.39
CA ASP A 127 9.15 -4.98 6.59
C ASP A 127 9.31 -4.61 8.08
N VAL A 128 10.22 -3.67 8.36
CA VAL A 128 10.46 -3.18 9.73
C VAL A 128 9.18 -2.60 10.36
N ILE A 129 8.30 -1.98 9.56
CA ILE A 129 7.05 -1.38 10.04
C ILE A 129 6.09 -2.47 10.55
N THR A 130 5.90 -3.54 9.78
CA THR A 130 5.03 -4.68 10.15
C THR A 130 5.57 -5.45 11.37
N TRP A 131 6.89 -5.64 11.47
CA TRP A 131 7.52 -6.26 12.63
C TRP A 131 7.38 -5.41 13.89
N ASN A 132 7.51 -4.08 13.77
CA ASN A 132 7.27 -3.20 14.91
C ASN A 132 5.80 -3.27 15.33
N ALA A 133 4.87 -3.23 14.37
CA ALA A 133 3.44 -3.28 14.65
C ALA A 133 3.03 -4.55 15.42
N ILE A 134 3.55 -5.73 15.07
CA ILE A 134 3.19 -6.98 15.77
C ILE A 134 3.81 -7.09 17.18
N ILE A 135 4.91 -6.36 17.44
CA ILE A 135 5.57 -6.32 18.75
C ILE A 135 4.89 -5.31 19.68
N THR A 136 4.47 -4.17 19.14
CA THR A 136 3.87 -3.07 19.92
C THR A 136 2.36 -3.16 20.07
N GLY A 137 1.69 -3.90 19.17
CA GLY A 137 0.25 -4.14 19.19
C GLY A 137 -0.21 -4.81 20.48
#